data_AF-M0B5H6-F1
#
_entry.id   AF-M0B5H6-F1
#
_cell.length_a   1.000
_cell.length_b   1.000
_cell.length_c   1.000
_cell.angle_alpha   90.00
_cell.angle_beta   90.00
_cell.angle_gamma   90.00
#
_symmetry.space_group_name_H-M   'P 1'
#
loop_
_entity.id
_entity.type
_entity.pdbx_description
1 polymer ?
#
loop_
_entity_poly.entity_id
_entity_poly.type
_entity_poly.pdbx_seq_one_letter_code
_entity_poly.pdbx_strand_id
1 'polypeptide(L)'
;MTGAVSTGSVAGCISDGADGEVSIGEYTGDEVTLEYATAPLFGDVEDELIESLRNAGLNENIDIEFSTGVWGADDQQDRYTQILQAGRSTPDIMLTNFAYTSAFAPREWLVDLNDALPQEKLDELESEYHETMVDAMRWEGGLYGIPQFVDIPTILYRKDYVENAGYDPEEENWSVEPMTWDRFATIASDAVEANDVDHGYTTTLNQRTIGHQTGYEKVVTMGGNYFGEMANQHGPIGDRPVTIDDEPVIETLRLLRTFMHGSDDAHARSDLDGGFLPSAALGWGTTCLLYTSLSG
;
A
#
# COMPACT_ATOMS: atom_id res chain seq x y z
N MET A 1 -40.93 -34.89 -36.78
CA MET A 1 -39.89 -35.48 -35.91
C MET A 1 -38.94 -34.36 -35.57
N THR A 2 -39.06 -33.91 -34.34
CA THR A 2 -38.44 -32.73 -33.75
C THR A 2 -37.05 -33.14 -33.26
N GLY A 3 -35.99 -32.53 -33.78
CA GLY A 3 -34.63 -32.74 -33.32
C GLY A 3 -34.34 -31.82 -32.14
N ALA A 4 -34.19 -32.38 -30.95
CA ALA A 4 -33.75 -31.67 -29.77
C ALA A 4 -32.24 -31.45 -29.85
N VAL A 5 -31.80 -30.19 -29.80
CA VAL A 5 -30.41 -29.82 -29.51
C VAL A 5 -30.33 -29.63 -28.00
N SER A 6 -29.59 -30.52 -27.34
CA SER A 6 -29.28 -30.42 -25.91
C SER A 6 -28.17 -29.40 -25.71
N THR A 7 -28.51 -28.25 -25.14
CA THR A 7 -27.55 -27.30 -24.56
C THR A 7 -26.94 -27.92 -23.32
N GLY A 8 -25.62 -28.16 -23.36
CA GLY A 8 -24.85 -28.58 -22.20
C GLY A 8 -24.49 -27.36 -21.37
N SER A 9 -24.96 -27.31 -20.13
CA SER A 9 -24.49 -26.38 -19.11
C SER A 9 -23.10 -26.83 -18.65
N VAL A 10 -22.09 -25.98 -18.82
CA VAL A 10 -20.79 -26.21 -18.17
C VAL A 10 -20.84 -25.54 -16.80
N ALA A 11 -21.09 -26.34 -15.78
CA ALA A 11 -20.81 -25.96 -14.40
C ALA A 11 -19.29 -26.07 -14.20
N GLY A 12 -18.61 -24.93 -14.08
CA GLY A 12 -17.18 -24.86 -13.73
C GLY A 12 -16.99 -25.13 -12.24
N CYS A 13 -16.84 -26.38 -11.85
CA CYS A 13 -16.31 -26.77 -10.55
C CYS A 13 -14.78 -26.66 -10.60
N ILE A 14 -14.19 -25.70 -9.89
CA ILE A 14 -12.74 -25.72 -9.60
C ILE A 14 -12.51 -26.65 -8.41
N SER A 15 -12.09 -27.88 -8.69
CA SER A 15 -11.30 -28.71 -7.78
C SER A 15 -10.62 -29.83 -8.56
N ASP A 16 -9.33 -29.69 -8.85
CA ASP A 16 -8.29 -30.70 -8.56
C ASP A 16 -6.95 -30.21 -9.12
N GLY A 17 -5.90 -30.38 -8.31
CA GLY A 17 -4.54 -30.02 -8.68
C GLY A 17 -4.07 -30.78 -9.91
N ALA A 18 -3.65 -30.03 -10.92
CA ALA A 18 -2.83 -30.46 -12.05
C ALA A 18 -2.23 -29.21 -12.67
N ASP A 19 -1.00 -29.30 -13.19
CA ASP A 19 -0.33 -28.31 -14.04
C ASP A 19 -1.20 -27.95 -15.26
N GLY A 20 -2.24 -27.16 -15.04
CA GLY A 20 -3.29 -26.86 -15.98
C GLY A 20 -3.26 -25.37 -16.32
N GLU A 21 -2.79 -25.08 -17.52
CA GLU A 21 -2.95 -23.78 -18.18
C GLU A 21 -4.38 -23.28 -17.97
N VAL A 22 -4.54 -22.09 -17.38
CA VAL A 22 -5.87 -21.50 -17.12
C VAL A 22 -6.53 -21.26 -18.48
N SER A 23 -7.54 -22.07 -18.81
CA SER A 23 -8.27 -21.92 -20.07
C SER A 23 -9.25 -20.76 -19.95
N ILE A 24 -8.86 -19.61 -20.48
CA ILE A 24 -9.69 -18.41 -20.50
C ILE A 24 -10.51 -18.43 -21.79
N GLY A 25 -11.79 -18.80 -21.64
CA GLY A 25 -12.75 -18.86 -22.75
C GLY A 25 -13.21 -17.48 -23.20
N GLU A 26 -13.77 -17.41 -24.41
CA GLU A 26 -14.47 -16.19 -24.85
C GLU A 26 -15.78 -16.03 -24.08
N TYR A 27 -16.06 -14.81 -23.62
CA TYR A 27 -17.33 -14.49 -23.00
C TYR A 27 -18.47 -14.63 -24.01
N THR A 28 -19.43 -15.49 -23.69
CA THR A 28 -20.54 -15.90 -24.57
C THR A 28 -21.72 -14.94 -24.56
N GLY A 29 -21.69 -13.89 -23.73
CA GLY A 29 -22.80 -12.95 -23.55
C GLY A 29 -23.84 -13.41 -22.53
N ASP A 30 -23.58 -14.47 -21.76
CA ASP A 30 -24.47 -14.93 -20.69
C ASP A 30 -24.49 -13.97 -19.50
N GLU A 31 -25.58 -13.93 -18.75
CA GLU A 31 -25.69 -13.11 -17.54
C GLU A 31 -24.73 -13.61 -16.47
N VAL A 32 -23.88 -12.73 -15.94
CA VAL A 32 -22.84 -13.04 -14.96
C VAL A 32 -22.86 -11.99 -13.85
N THR A 33 -22.76 -12.43 -12.60
CA THR A 33 -22.54 -11.55 -11.45
C THR A 33 -21.15 -11.83 -10.89
N LEU A 34 -20.33 -10.78 -10.76
CA LEU A 34 -19.00 -10.85 -10.19
C LEU A 34 -18.99 -10.20 -8.80
N GLU A 35 -18.36 -10.85 -7.82
CA GLU A 35 -18.09 -10.23 -6.52
C GLU A 35 -16.75 -9.50 -6.56
N TYR A 36 -16.78 -8.18 -6.34
CA TYR A 36 -15.59 -7.37 -6.14
C TYR A 36 -15.40 -7.02 -4.65
N ALA A 37 -14.49 -7.73 -3.98
CA ALA A 37 -14.09 -7.39 -2.62
C ALA A 37 -13.18 -6.16 -2.59
N THR A 38 -13.62 -5.11 -1.90
CA THR A 38 -12.97 -3.80 -1.89
C THR A 38 -12.87 -3.17 -0.49
N ALA A 39 -12.15 -2.05 -0.40
CA ALA A 39 -12.10 -1.23 0.81
C ALA A 39 -13.38 -0.40 0.94
N PRO A 40 -13.84 -0.08 2.17
CA PRO A 40 -15.11 0.64 2.36
C PRO A 40 -15.21 1.98 1.61
N LEU A 41 -14.08 2.68 1.44
CA LEU A 41 -14.00 3.92 0.64
C LEU A 41 -14.58 3.76 -0.78
N PHE A 42 -14.36 2.61 -1.42
CA PHE A 42 -14.87 2.35 -2.77
C PHE A 42 -16.31 1.83 -2.75
N GLY A 43 -16.74 1.22 -1.65
CA GLY A 43 -18.14 0.86 -1.45
C GLY A 43 -19.07 2.06 -1.29
N ASP A 44 -18.54 3.20 -0.86
CA ASP A 44 -19.34 4.43 -0.75
C ASP A 44 -19.61 5.11 -2.11
N VAL A 45 -18.98 4.63 -3.20
CA VAL A 45 -19.07 5.17 -4.58
C VAL A 45 -19.31 4.08 -5.63
N GLU A 46 -20.01 3.01 -5.26
CA GLU A 46 -20.26 1.84 -6.12
C GLU A 46 -20.98 2.20 -7.42
N ASP A 47 -22.00 3.05 -7.34
CA ASP A 47 -22.79 3.47 -8.51
C ASP A 47 -21.90 4.21 -9.53
N GLU A 48 -21.04 5.11 -9.08
CA GLU A 48 -20.10 5.83 -9.94
C GLU A 48 -19.02 4.92 -10.53
N LEU A 49 -18.58 3.90 -9.78
CA LEU A 49 -17.64 2.89 -10.27
C LEU A 49 -18.28 2.02 -11.36
N ILE A 50 -19.51 1.57 -11.14
CA ILE A 50 -20.27 0.80 -12.15
C ILE A 50 -20.48 1.65 -13.39
N GLU A 51 -20.94 2.90 -13.25
CA GLU A 51 -21.11 3.81 -14.39
C GLU A 51 -19.81 3.98 -15.17
N SER A 52 -18.69 4.14 -14.47
CA SER A 52 -17.36 4.27 -15.08
C SER A 52 -16.96 3.01 -15.85
N LEU A 53 -17.21 1.82 -15.29
CA LEU A 53 -16.95 0.55 -15.96
C LEU A 53 -17.84 0.35 -17.19
N ARG A 54 -19.14 0.70 -17.10
CA ARG A 54 -20.07 0.68 -18.24
C ARG A 54 -19.58 1.61 -19.36
N ASN A 55 -19.17 2.83 -19.01
CA ASN A 55 -18.60 3.79 -19.97
C ASN A 55 -17.29 3.29 -20.60
N ALA A 56 -16.50 2.50 -19.87
CA ALA A 56 -15.30 1.84 -20.38
C ALA A 56 -15.59 0.58 -21.23
N GLY A 57 -16.85 0.16 -21.35
CA GLY A 57 -17.30 -0.93 -22.21
C GLY A 57 -17.66 -2.23 -21.49
N LEU A 58 -17.85 -2.22 -20.16
CA LEU A 58 -18.35 -3.39 -19.44
C LEU A 58 -19.75 -3.77 -19.95
N ASN A 59 -19.90 -5.00 -20.42
CA ASN A 59 -21.15 -5.49 -20.99
C ASN A 59 -22.29 -5.44 -19.98
N GLU A 60 -23.48 -4.95 -20.38
CA GLU A 60 -24.68 -4.85 -19.53
C GLU A 60 -25.13 -6.17 -18.89
N ASN A 61 -24.73 -7.31 -19.47
CA ASN A 61 -25.03 -8.63 -18.91
C ASN A 61 -24.07 -9.05 -17.79
N ILE A 62 -23.07 -8.22 -17.45
CA ILE A 62 -22.15 -8.44 -16.34
C ILE A 62 -22.51 -7.48 -15.20
N ASP A 63 -23.02 -8.01 -14.10
CA ASP A 63 -23.26 -7.26 -12.86
C ASP A 63 -22.07 -7.38 -11.92
N ILE A 64 -21.84 -6.34 -11.12
CA ILE A 64 -20.77 -6.30 -10.12
C ILE A 64 -21.41 -6.06 -8.75
N GLU A 65 -21.23 -7.01 -7.84
CA GLU A 65 -21.58 -6.89 -6.43
C GLU A 65 -20.31 -6.55 -5.65
N PHE A 66 -20.29 -5.38 -5.01
CA PHE A 66 -19.17 -5.01 -4.17
C PHE A 66 -19.34 -5.61 -2.77
N SER A 67 -18.27 -6.21 -2.26
CA SER A 67 -18.21 -6.63 -0.87
C SER A 67 -17.18 -5.79 -0.13
N THR A 68 -17.67 -4.94 0.77
CA THR A 68 -16.79 -4.15 1.64
C THR A 68 -16.43 -4.96 2.88
N GLY A 69 -15.13 -5.17 3.05
CA GLY A 69 -14.59 -5.97 4.15
C GLY A 69 -14.20 -5.15 5.38
N VAL A 70 -13.06 -5.51 5.94
CA VAL A 70 -12.45 -4.90 7.14
C VAL A 70 -11.64 -3.65 6.76
N TRP A 71 -11.55 -2.68 7.66
CA TRP A 71 -10.63 -1.55 7.51
C TRP A 71 -9.20 -1.99 7.80
N GLY A 72 -8.26 -1.72 6.88
CA GLY A 72 -6.84 -1.98 7.06
C GLY A 72 -6.32 -3.12 6.20
N ALA A 73 -5.12 -2.94 5.64
CA ALA A 73 -4.55 -3.87 4.67
C ALA A 73 -4.35 -5.28 5.28
N ASP A 74 -3.80 -5.38 6.49
CA ASP A 74 -3.50 -6.68 7.12
C ASP A 74 -4.76 -7.51 7.37
N ASP A 75 -5.82 -6.90 7.92
CA ASP A 75 -7.08 -7.61 8.16
C ASP A 75 -7.72 -8.11 6.86
N GLN A 76 -7.54 -7.35 5.76
CA GLN A 76 -7.95 -7.78 4.42
C GLN A 76 -7.09 -8.95 3.93
N GLN A 77 -5.77 -8.90 4.13
CA GLN A 77 -4.87 -9.99 3.73
C GLN A 77 -5.20 -11.29 4.47
N ASP A 78 -5.43 -11.23 5.78
CA ASP A 78 -5.80 -12.39 6.60
C ASP A 78 -7.15 -12.96 6.17
N ARG A 79 -8.13 -12.10 5.87
CA ARG A 79 -9.43 -12.52 5.35
C ARG A 79 -9.30 -13.23 4.01
N TYR A 80 -8.60 -12.63 3.04
CA TYR A 80 -8.38 -13.26 1.73
C TYR A 80 -7.63 -14.58 1.87
N THR A 81 -6.60 -14.63 2.73
CA THR A 81 -5.87 -15.87 3.03
C THR A 81 -6.81 -16.97 3.54
N GLN A 82 -7.72 -16.66 4.46
CA GLN A 82 -8.70 -17.63 4.97
C GLN A 82 -9.67 -18.10 3.88
N ILE A 83 -10.18 -17.18 3.06
CA ILE A 83 -11.11 -17.46 1.96
C ILE A 83 -10.45 -18.40 0.93
N LEU A 84 -9.24 -18.05 0.48
CA LEU A 84 -8.48 -18.78 -0.54
C LEU A 84 -8.00 -20.14 -0.01
N GLN A 85 -7.53 -20.22 1.25
CA GLN A 85 -7.20 -21.50 1.89
C GLN A 85 -8.41 -22.44 2.02
N ALA A 86 -9.60 -21.89 2.20
CA ALA A 86 -10.83 -22.67 2.26
C ALA A 86 -11.34 -23.11 0.86
N GLY A 87 -10.65 -22.74 -0.22
CA GLY A 87 -11.03 -23.07 -1.60
C GLY A 87 -12.36 -22.44 -2.00
N ARG A 88 -12.68 -21.24 -1.46
CA ARG A 88 -13.89 -20.51 -1.84
C ARG A 88 -13.70 -19.91 -3.23
N SER A 89 -14.79 -19.90 -4.00
CA SER A 89 -14.83 -19.37 -5.35
C SER A 89 -15.07 -17.85 -5.41
N THR A 90 -15.40 -17.21 -4.29
CA THR A 90 -15.57 -15.75 -4.21
C THR A 90 -14.67 -15.17 -3.12
N PRO A 91 -14.25 -13.90 -3.23
CA PRO A 91 -14.58 -12.93 -4.30
C PRO A 91 -13.89 -13.26 -5.64
N ASP A 92 -14.46 -12.77 -6.74
CA ASP A 92 -13.90 -12.92 -8.10
C ASP A 92 -12.78 -11.90 -8.34
N ILE A 93 -12.94 -10.69 -7.80
CA ILE A 93 -11.96 -9.60 -7.86
C ILE A 93 -11.61 -9.19 -6.43
N MET A 94 -10.32 -9.04 -6.14
CA MET A 94 -9.84 -8.62 -4.82
C MET A 94 -9.05 -7.31 -4.95
N LEU A 95 -9.42 -6.30 -4.16
CA LEU A 95 -8.56 -5.15 -3.95
C LEU A 95 -7.42 -5.60 -3.03
N THR A 96 -6.24 -5.78 -3.60
CA THR A 96 -5.04 -6.24 -2.88
C THR A 96 -4.05 -5.11 -2.68
N ASN A 97 -3.25 -5.18 -1.62
CA ASN A 97 -2.01 -4.43 -1.56
C ASN A 97 -0.96 -5.14 -2.45
N PHE A 98 -0.10 -4.37 -3.14
CA PHE A 98 0.97 -4.92 -3.98
C PHE A 98 1.88 -5.92 -3.22
N ALA A 99 2.03 -5.75 -1.91
CA ALA A 99 2.81 -6.66 -1.08
C ALA A 99 2.29 -8.12 -1.08
N TYR A 100 1.01 -8.33 -1.42
CA TYR A 100 0.38 -9.67 -1.37
C TYR A 100 0.81 -10.56 -2.53
N THR A 101 1.24 -9.98 -3.66
CA THR A 101 1.65 -10.74 -4.85
C THR A 101 2.69 -11.80 -4.51
N SER A 102 3.74 -11.42 -3.77
CA SER A 102 4.80 -12.33 -3.35
C SER A 102 4.33 -13.50 -2.48
N ALA A 103 3.20 -13.36 -1.80
CA ALA A 103 2.59 -14.41 -1.00
C ALA A 103 1.53 -15.21 -1.78
N PHE A 104 0.76 -14.57 -2.66
CA PHE A 104 -0.40 -15.20 -3.28
C PHE A 104 -0.06 -15.85 -4.63
N ALA A 105 0.80 -15.25 -5.45
CA ALA A 105 1.19 -15.79 -6.75
C ALA A 105 1.84 -17.19 -6.66
N PRO A 106 2.78 -17.48 -5.73
CA PRO A 106 3.33 -18.84 -5.58
C PRO A 106 2.33 -19.92 -5.16
N ARG A 107 1.15 -19.51 -4.70
CA ARG A 107 0.05 -20.40 -4.26
C ARG A 107 -1.04 -20.54 -5.31
N GLU A 108 -0.84 -19.96 -6.49
CA GLU A 108 -1.81 -19.94 -7.59
C GLU A 108 -3.16 -19.34 -7.17
N TRP A 109 -3.11 -18.39 -6.23
CA TRP A 109 -4.30 -17.69 -5.74
C TRP A 109 -4.65 -16.44 -6.55
N LEU A 110 -3.76 -16.02 -7.44
CA LEU A 110 -3.96 -14.92 -8.38
C LEU A 110 -3.78 -15.47 -9.80
N VAL A 111 -4.62 -15.01 -10.73
CA VAL A 111 -4.48 -15.33 -12.15
C VAL A 111 -3.26 -14.60 -12.71
N ASP A 112 -2.43 -15.30 -13.51
CA ASP A 112 -1.38 -14.64 -14.29
C ASP A 112 -2.03 -13.91 -15.47
N LEU A 113 -1.93 -12.58 -15.46
CA LEU A 113 -2.50 -11.73 -16.49
C LEU A 113 -1.80 -11.90 -17.84
N ASN A 114 -0.56 -12.44 -17.87
CA ASN A 114 0.10 -12.80 -19.12
C ASN A 114 -0.68 -13.87 -19.89
N ASP A 115 -1.36 -14.77 -19.18
CA ASP A 115 -2.20 -15.81 -19.78
C ASP A 115 -3.64 -15.31 -20.01
N ALA A 116 -4.07 -14.31 -19.24
CA ALA A 116 -5.45 -13.83 -19.23
C ALA A 116 -5.76 -12.66 -20.15
N LEU A 117 -4.78 -11.82 -20.44
CA LEU A 117 -4.98 -10.61 -21.21
C LEU A 117 -4.29 -10.72 -22.57
N PRO A 118 -4.88 -10.15 -23.63
CA PRO A 118 -4.20 -10.04 -24.91
C PRO A 118 -2.96 -9.14 -24.76
N GLN A 119 -1.93 -9.40 -25.57
CA GLN A 119 -0.67 -8.64 -25.53
C GLN A 119 -0.89 -7.12 -25.60
N GLU A 120 -1.86 -6.64 -26.38
CA GLU A 120 -2.22 -5.21 -26.46
C GLU A 120 -2.56 -4.61 -25.09
N LYS A 121 -3.24 -5.36 -24.21
CA LYS A 121 -3.60 -4.90 -22.87
C LYS A 121 -2.43 -4.96 -21.90
N LEU A 122 -1.53 -5.93 -22.08
CA LEU A 122 -0.28 -5.97 -21.32
C LEU A 122 0.61 -4.78 -21.71
N ASP A 123 0.72 -4.49 -23.02
CA ASP A 123 1.48 -3.34 -23.51
C ASP A 123 0.89 -2.00 -23.00
N GLU A 124 -0.43 -1.89 -22.92
CA GLU A 124 -1.12 -0.72 -22.33
C GLU A 124 -0.79 -0.56 -20.83
N LEU A 125 -0.75 -1.66 -20.07
CA LEU A 125 -0.32 -1.62 -18.67
C LEU A 125 1.13 -1.12 -18.55
N GLU A 126 2.03 -1.58 -19.41
CA GLU A 126 3.43 -1.15 -19.42
C GLU A 126 3.64 0.30 -19.86
N SER A 127 2.86 0.79 -20.84
CA SER A 127 3.09 2.11 -21.43
C SER A 127 2.35 3.24 -20.73
N GLU A 128 1.16 2.97 -20.18
CA GLU A 128 0.29 4.00 -19.62
C GLU A 128 0.36 4.10 -18.09
N TYR A 129 0.87 3.07 -17.41
CA TYR A 129 1.05 3.08 -15.95
C TYR A 129 2.51 3.33 -15.58
N HIS A 130 2.72 3.79 -14.33
CA HIS A 130 4.07 3.97 -13.81
C HIS A 130 4.74 2.60 -13.59
N GLU A 131 5.92 2.39 -14.18
CA GLU A 131 6.71 1.14 -14.15
C GLU A 131 6.75 0.51 -12.75
N THR A 132 7.12 1.29 -11.73
CA THR A 132 7.18 0.81 -10.33
C THR A 132 5.87 0.19 -9.81
N MET A 133 4.70 0.66 -10.26
CA MET A 133 3.42 0.08 -9.84
C MET A 133 3.18 -1.27 -10.49
N VAL A 134 3.49 -1.38 -11.78
CA VAL A 134 3.35 -2.63 -12.54
C VAL A 134 4.33 -3.68 -12.02
N ASP A 135 5.60 -3.29 -11.84
CA ASP A 135 6.65 -4.15 -11.30
C ASP A 135 6.35 -4.68 -9.90
N ALA A 136 5.70 -3.89 -9.05
CA ALA A 136 5.33 -4.30 -7.70
C ALA A 136 4.34 -5.49 -7.67
N MET A 137 3.67 -5.79 -8.79
CA MET A 137 2.73 -6.90 -8.94
C MET A 137 3.29 -8.05 -9.79
N ARG A 138 4.59 -8.05 -10.08
CA ARG A 138 5.27 -9.13 -10.80
C ARG A 138 5.79 -10.20 -9.85
N TRP A 139 5.77 -11.45 -10.30
CA TRP A 139 6.38 -12.58 -9.61
C TRP A 139 6.88 -13.62 -10.62
N GLU A 140 8.15 -14.02 -10.55
CA GLU A 140 8.78 -15.03 -11.43
C GLU A 140 8.48 -14.87 -12.94
N GLY A 141 8.32 -13.63 -13.42
CA GLY A 141 8.03 -13.30 -14.82
C GLY A 141 6.54 -13.12 -15.13
N GLY A 142 5.65 -13.58 -14.26
CA GLY A 142 4.20 -13.34 -14.31
C GLY A 142 3.80 -11.92 -13.90
N LEU A 143 2.59 -11.51 -14.28
CA LEU A 143 1.96 -10.26 -13.83
C LEU A 143 0.62 -10.58 -13.18
N TYR A 144 0.44 -10.25 -11.89
CA TYR A 144 -0.69 -10.77 -11.10
C TYR A 144 -1.66 -9.70 -10.59
N GLY A 145 -1.68 -8.53 -11.22
CA GLY A 145 -2.57 -7.44 -10.82
C GLY A 145 -2.60 -6.27 -11.78
N ILE A 146 -3.60 -5.42 -11.61
CA ILE A 146 -3.78 -4.16 -12.34
C ILE A 146 -3.72 -3.02 -11.32
N PRO A 147 -2.91 -1.97 -11.53
CA PRO A 147 -2.84 -0.87 -10.56
C PRO A 147 -4.15 -0.09 -10.57
N GLN A 148 -4.80 0.07 -9.43
CA GLN A 148 -6.03 0.86 -9.33
C GLN A 148 -5.78 2.28 -8.81
N PHE A 149 -5.00 2.40 -7.74
CA PHE A 149 -4.60 3.68 -7.17
C PHE A 149 -3.27 3.53 -6.43
N VAL A 150 -2.60 4.65 -6.19
CA VAL A 150 -1.43 4.72 -5.33
C VAL A 150 -1.67 5.74 -4.24
N ASP A 151 -1.30 5.38 -3.02
CA ASP A 151 -1.18 6.33 -1.92
C ASP A 151 0.28 6.75 -1.79
N ILE A 152 0.56 8.02 -2.04
CA ILE A 152 1.90 8.58 -1.89
C ILE A 152 1.96 9.22 -0.50
N PRO A 153 2.78 8.70 0.44
CA PRO A 153 2.89 9.30 1.77
C PRO A 153 3.49 10.71 1.65
N THR A 154 2.93 11.65 2.42
CA THR A 154 3.39 13.03 2.48
C THR A 154 3.57 13.47 3.92
N ILE A 155 4.40 14.49 4.14
CA ILE A 155 4.44 15.23 5.40
C ILE A 155 3.48 16.40 5.26
N LEU A 156 2.41 16.36 6.04
CA LEU A 156 1.45 17.48 6.15
C LEU A 156 1.88 18.38 7.31
N TYR A 157 1.77 19.69 7.11
CA TYR A 157 2.17 20.68 8.10
C TYR A 157 1.18 21.83 8.19
N ARG A 158 1.17 22.52 9.33
CA ARG A 158 0.42 23.76 9.56
C ARG A 158 1.24 24.94 9.07
N LYS A 159 0.84 25.55 7.95
CA LYS A 159 1.53 26.72 7.35
C LYS A 159 1.75 27.85 8.36
N ASP A 160 0.71 28.20 9.11
CA ASP A 160 0.77 29.26 10.11
C ASP A 160 1.76 28.97 11.25
N TYR A 161 1.95 27.70 11.64
CA TYR A 161 2.91 27.35 12.69
C TYR A 161 4.35 27.50 12.25
N VAL A 162 4.66 27.08 11.02
CA VAL A 162 6.02 27.21 10.46
C VAL A 162 6.33 28.67 10.09
N GLU A 163 5.35 29.43 9.61
CA GLU A 163 5.48 30.88 9.37
C GLU A 163 5.72 31.67 10.66
N ASN A 164 5.01 31.33 11.75
CA ASN A 164 5.25 31.94 13.06
C ASN A 164 6.67 31.66 13.59
N ALA A 165 7.26 30.51 13.24
CA ALA A 165 8.64 30.16 13.53
C ALA A 165 9.67 30.84 12.59
N GLY A 166 9.19 31.61 11.60
CA GLY A 166 10.04 32.39 10.70
C GLY A 166 10.44 31.67 9.41
N TYR A 167 9.79 30.56 9.06
CA TYR A 167 10.00 29.84 7.81
C TYR A 167 8.99 30.26 6.73
N ASP A 168 9.38 30.16 5.46
CA ASP A 168 8.48 30.40 4.33
C ASP A 168 8.45 29.17 3.42
N PRO A 169 7.46 28.27 3.61
CA PRO A 169 7.38 27.03 2.83
C PRO A 169 7.21 27.23 1.33
N GLU A 170 6.64 28.36 0.91
CA GLU A 170 6.41 28.68 -0.51
C GLU A 170 7.68 29.24 -1.15
N GLU A 171 8.38 30.16 -0.48
CA GLU A 171 9.68 30.68 -0.94
C GLU A 171 10.76 29.59 -0.91
N GLU A 172 10.73 28.70 0.07
CA GLU A 172 11.66 27.55 0.21
C GLU A 172 11.25 26.32 -0.62
N ASN A 173 10.18 26.40 -1.43
CA ASN A 173 9.72 25.34 -2.34
C ASN A 173 9.52 23.94 -1.70
N TRP A 174 9.05 23.85 -0.45
CA TRP A 174 8.93 22.56 0.26
C TRP A 174 8.04 21.52 -0.43
N SER A 175 7.19 21.93 -1.37
CA SER A 175 6.33 21.03 -2.16
C SER A 175 7.09 20.18 -3.18
N VAL A 176 8.29 20.62 -3.59
CA VAL A 176 9.09 19.97 -4.66
C VAL A 176 10.57 19.82 -4.31
N GLU A 177 11.06 20.57 -3.33
CA GLU A 177 12.43 20.47 -2.82
C GLU A 177 12.44 19.74 -1.46
N PRO A 178 12.89 18.48 -1.40
CA PRO A 178 12.91 17.73 -0.15
C PRO A 178 13.96 18.30 0.81
N MET A 179 13.63 18.32 2.11
CA MET A 179 14.55 18.71 3.16
C MET A 179 15.22 17.49 3.82
N THR A 180 16.35 17.71 4.48
CA THR A 180 16.99 16.69 5.31
C THR A 180 16.23 16.51 6.62
N TRP A 181 16.37 15.34 7.25
CA TRP A 181 15.81 15.09 8.59
C TRP A 181 16.36 16.05 9.64
N ASP A 182 17.63 16.45 9.52
CA ASP A 182 18.26 17.42 10.40
C ASP A 182 17.57 18.80 10.29
N ARG A 183 17.30 19.28 9.06
CA ARG A 183 16.57 20.52 8.81
C ARG A 183 15.12 20.43 9.30
N PHE A 184 14.47 19.30 9.06
CA PHE A 184 13.13 19.02 9.55
C PHE A 184 13.06 19.10 11.09
N ALA A 185 14.05 18.54 11.80
CA ALA A 185 14.09 18.54 13.26
C ALA A 185 14.18 19.96 13.85
N THR A 186 15.01 20.82 13.26
CA THR A 186 15.10 22.24 13.64
C THR A 186 13.76 22.95 13.40
N ILE A 187 13.18 22.83 12.21
CA ILE A 187 11.88 23.45 11.89
C ILE A 187 10.79 22.99 12.85
N ALA A 188 10.71 21.67 13.13
CA ALA A 188 9.69 21.12 14.02
C ALA A 188 9.85 21.63 15.46
N SER A 189 11.09 21.81 15.93
CA SER A 189 11.37 22.33 17.27
C SER A 189 11.05 23.83 17.37
N ASP A 190 11.47 24.62 16.38
CA ASP A 190 11.16 26.05 16.32
C ASP A 190 9.64 26.28 16.23
N ALA A 191 8.92 25.46 15.47
CA ALA A 191 7.46 25.51 15.38
C ALA A 191 6.79 25.19 16.72
N VAL A 192 7.34 24.25 17.51
CA VAL A 192 6.87 23.99 18.87
C VAL A 192 7.05 25.22 19.77
N GLU A 193 8.26 25.78 19.78
CA GLU A 193 8.59 26.93 20.61
C GLU A 193 7.79 28.19 20.26
N ALA A 194 7.58 28.44 18.96
CA ALA A 194 6.88 29.64 18.48
C ALA A 194 5.36 29.60 18.70
N ASN A 195 4.76 28.41 18.86
CA ASN A 195 3.31 28.24 18.87
C ASN A 195 2.72 27.69 20.18
N ASP A 196 3.53 27.47 21.22
CA ASP A 196 3.10 26.96 22.54
C ASP A 196 2.28 25.66 22.41
N VAL A 197 2.80 24.72 21.62
CA VAL A 197 2.21 23.38 21.42
C VAL A 197 3.11 22.30 21.97
N ASP A 198 2.53 21.20 22.46
CA ASP A 198 3.32 20.13 23.10
C ASP A 198 4.16 19.31 22.11
N HIS A 199 3.76 19.27 20.82
CA HIS A 199 4.31 18.36 19.83
C HIS A 199 4.40 19.01 18.44
N GLY A 200 5.52 18.78 17.74
CA GLY A 200 5.82 19.33 16.41
C GLY A 200 5.70 18.33 15.27
N TYR A 201 5.69 17.02 15.58
CA TYR A 201 5.53 15.97 14.57
C TYR A 201 4.76 14.79 15.14
N THR A 202 3.77 14.27 14.39
CA THR A 202 3.04 13.06 14.76
C THR A 202 3.12 12.04 13.64
N THR A 203 3.44 10.79 13.99
CA THR A 203 3.49 9.69 13.04
C THR A 203 3.23 8.35 13.74
N THR A 204 3.10 7.27 12.98
CA THR A 204 2.88 5.92 13.53
C THR A 204 4.21 5.17 13.62
N LEU A 205 4.61 4.78 14.82
CA LEU A 205 5.82 3.99 15.10
C LEU A 205 5.51 2.81 16.05
N ASN A 206 4.30 2.26 15.96
CA ASN A 206 3.95 1.09 16.76
C ASN A 206 4.78 -0.13 16.29
N GLN A 207 4.64 -1.25 17.00
CA GLN A 207 5.39 -2.49 16.72
C GLN A 207 5.30 -2.93 15.24
N ARG A 208 4.22 -2.55 14.54
CA ARG A 208 4.04 -2.78 13.11
C ARG A 208 4.83 -1.73 12.32
N THR A 209 4.44 -0.45 12.40
CA THR A 209 4.91 0.63 11.51
C THR A 209 6.32 1.15 11.78
N ILE A 210 6.98 0.69 12.86
CA ILE A 210 8.41 0.94 13.02
C ILE A 210 9.26 0.03 12.12
N GLY A 211 8.78 -1.20 11.82
CA GLY A 211 9.48 -2.16 10.98
C GLY A 211 9.08 -2.11 9.50
N HIS A 212 8.01 -1.41 9.14
CA HIS A 212 7.54 -1.22 7.76
C HIS A 212 6.88 0.16 7.62
N GLN A 213 6.57 0.64 6.41
CA GLN A 213 5.99 1.98 6.20
C GLN A 213 6.88 3.09 6.80
N THR A 214 6.41 3.79 7.84
CA THR A 214 7.04 4.99 8.39
C THR A 214 8.45 4.71 8.87
N GLY A 215 8.68 3.70 9.71
CA GLY A 215 10.05 3.44 10.19
C GLY A 215 11.01 3.06 9.07
N TYR A 216 10.53 2.26 8.11
CA TYR A 216 11.33 1.85 6.96
C TYR A 216 11.63 3.00 5.99
N GLU A 217 10.70 3.93 5.79
CA GLU A 217 10.90 5.18 5.04
C GLU A 217 12.06 5.98 5.63
N LYS A 218 12.16 6.08 6.97
CA LYS A 218 13.27 6.79 7.63
C LYS A 218 14.59 6.03 7.47
N VAL A 219 14.56 4.69 7.48
CA VAL A 219 15.74 3.86 7.21
C VAL A 219 16.26 4.13 5.80
N VAL A 220 15.39 4.06 4.78
CA VAL A 220 15.77 4.26 3.38
C VAL A 220 16.26 5.68 3.11
N THR A 221 15.58 6.69 3.65
CA THR A 221 15.97 8.11 3.47
C THR A 221 17.26 8.49 4.20
N MET A 222 17.65 7.71 5.23
CA MET A 222 18.96 7.81 5.88
C MET A 222 20.05 6.98 5.18
N GLY A 223 19.74 6.36 4.04
CA GLY A 223 20.67 5.57 3.24
C GLY A 223 20.83 4.11 3.71
N GLY A 224 19.95 3.63 4.59
CA GLY A 224 19.91 2.25 5.07
C GLY A 224 18.94 1.37 4.29
N ASN A 225 19.00 0.07 4.56
CA ASN A 225 18.05 -0.91 4.06
C ASN A 225 18.09 -2.16 4.94
N TYR A 226 17.11 -3.06 4.82
CA TYR A 226 17.13 -4.34 5.53
C TYR A 226 17.99 -5.40 4.84
N PHE A 227 18.16 -5.26 3.52
CA PHE A 227 18.88 -6.23 2.69
C PHE A 227 20.05 -5.61 1.91
N GLY A 228 20.67 -4.55 2.42
CA GLY A 228 21.75 -3.83 1.75
C GLY A 228 21.26 -3.09 0.49
N GLU A 229 21.93 -3.33 -0.65
CA GLU A 229 21.56 -2.66 -1.91
C GLU A 229 20.10 -2.94 -2.30
N MET A 230 19.43 -1.95 -2.91
CA MET A 230 18.02 -2.08 -3.34
C MET A 230 17.78 -3.28 -4.26
N ALA A 231 18.77 -3.64 -5.09
CA ALA A 231 18.71 -4.81 -5.97
C ALA A 231 18.47 -6.13 -5.21
N ASN A 232 18.81 -6.20 -3.92
CA ASN A 232 18.59 -7.39 -3.10
C ASN A 232 17.15 -7.51 -2.57
N GLN A 233 16.32 -6.47 -2.64
CA GLN A 233 14.95 -6.52 -2.09
C GLN A 233 14.12 -7.64 -2.73
N HIS A 234 14.25 -7.79 -4.05
CA HIS A 234 13.60 -8.83 -4.86
C HIS A 234 14.47 -10.08 -5.06
N GLY A 235 15.63 -10.14 -4.40
CA GLY A 235 16.53 -11.30 -4.48
C GLY A 235 15.94 -12.55 -3.82
N PRO A 236 16.50 -13.75 -4.09
CA PRO A 236 15.99 -15.01 -3.58
C PRO A 236 15.83 -15.00 -2.05
N ILE A 237 14.68 -15.46 -1.57
CA ILE A 237 14.41 -15.59 -0.14
C ILE A 237 15.44 -16.56 0.46
N GLY A 238 16.22 -16.07 1.45
CA GLY A 238 17.24 -16.86 2.15
C GLY A 238 18.67 -16.49 1.81
N ASP A 239 18.92 -15.92 0.63
CA ASP A 239 20.27 -15.57 0.15
C ASP A 239 20.60 -14.07 0.30
N ARG A 240 19.60 -13.26 0.69
CA ARG A 240 19.76 -11.82 0.88
C ARG A 240 20.64 -11.52 2.10
N PRO A 241 21.60 -10.57 1.99
CA PRO A 241 22.34 -10.10 3.17
C PRO A 241 21.35 -9.45 4.15
N VAL A 242 21.61 -9.53 5.45
CA VAL A 242 20.80 -8.88 6.49
C VAL A 242 21.63 -7.72 7.05
N THR A 243 21.14 -6.49 6.89
CA THR A 243 21.88 -5.24 7.18
C THR A 243 21.18 -4.38 8.22
N ILE A 244 20.35 -4.99 9.07
CA ILE A 244 19.54 -4.28 10.08
C ILE A 244 20.37 -3.64 11.20
N ASP A 245 21.64 -4.00 11.31
CA ASP A 245 22.61 -3.50 12.28
C ASP A 245 23.69 -2.60 11.66
N ASP A 246 23.55 -2.24 10.39
CA ASP A 246 24.44 -1.28 9.73
C ASP A 246 24.22 0.15 10.23
N GLU A 247 25.27 0.97 10.13
CA GLU A 247 25.30 2.34 10.66
C GLU A 247 24.09 3.20 10.23
N PRO A 248 23.63 3.20 8.97
CA PRO A 248 22.45 3.99 8.60
C PRO A 248 21.19 3.60 9.38
N VAL A 249 20.99 2.31 9.66
CA VAL A 249 19.83 1.85 10.45
C VAL A 249 19.98 2.27 11.90
N ILE A 250 21.19 2.17 12.46
CA ILE A 250 21.48 2.65 13.82
C ILE A 250 21.22 4.17 13.91
N GLU A 251 21.70 4.95 12.95
CA GLU A 251 21.50 6.40 12.90
C GLU A 251 20.01 6.77 12.74
N THR A 252 19.23 6.01 11.98
CA THR A 252 17.77 6.18 11.95
C THR A 252 17.14 5.96 13.33
N LEU A 253 17.55 4.92 14.05
CA LEU A 253 17.03 4.68 15.40
C LEU A 253 17.43 5.81 16.36
N ARG A 254 18.67 6.32 16.28
CA ARG A 254 19.10 7.49 17.07
C ARG A 254 18.29 8.73 16.73
N LEU A 255 18.03 8.99 15.45
CA LEU A 255 17.16 10.07 14.98
C LEU A 255 15.75 9.98 15.57
N LEU A 256 15.11 8.80 15.47
CA LEU A 256 13.76 8.58 16.02
C LEU A 256 13.73 8.74 17.55
N ARG A 257 14.82 8.33 18.24
CA ARG A 257 14.97 8.57 19.68
C ARG A 257 15.13 10.05 19.99
N THR A 258 15.94 10.79 19.23
CA THR A 258 16.04 12.25 19.37
C THR A 258 14.68 12.91 19.22
N PHE A 259 13.93 12.57 18.16
CA PHE A 259 12.60 13.14 17.92
C PHE A 259 11.67 12.91 19.12
N MET A 260 11.72 11.72 19.73
CA MET A 260 10.80 11.34 20.81
C MET A 260 11.22 11.77 22.21
N HIS A 261 12.52 11.79 22.50
CA HIS A 261 13.05 11.94 23.86
C HIS A 261 13.96 13.16 24.04
N GLY A 262 14.29 13.85 22.96
CA GLY A 262 15.22 14.97 22.97
C GLY A 262 16.69 14.53 22.89
N SER A 263 17.57 15.51 22.77
CA SER A 263 19.02 15.35 22.62
C SER A 263 19.73 14.82 23.87
N ASP A 264 19.10 14.93 25.05
CA ASP A 264 19.62 14.43 26.32
C ASP A 264 19.47 12.90 26.50
N ASP A 265 18.77 12.21 25.61
CA ASP A 265 18.65 10.77 25.65
C ASP A 265 20.00 10.07 25.37
N ALA A 266 20.30 9.01 26.12
CA ALA A 266 21.60 8.33 26.07
C ALA A 266 21.96 7.72 24.69
N HIS A 267 20.97 7.54 23.82
CA HIS A 267 21.15 7.04 22.46
C HIS A 267 20.59 7.99 21.40
N ALA A 268 20.33 9.24 21.74
CA ALA A 268 19.98 10.27 20.77
C ALA A 268 21.22 10.79 20.02
N ARG A 269 20.96 11.42 18.88
CA ARG A 269 21.85 12.39 18.26
C ARG A 269 21.86 13.67 19.08
N SER A 270 22.99 13.99 19.70
CA SER A 270 23.16 15.18 20.56
C SER A 270 23.30 16.49 19.78
N ASP A 271 23.52 16.39 18.47
CA ASP A 271 23.67 17.49 17.52
C ASP A 271 22.34 17.97 16.93
N LEU A 272 21.22 17.36 17.30
CA LEU A 272 19.89 17.66 16.78
C LEU A 272 18.90 18.03 17.89
N ASP A 273 18.03 18.98 17.58
CA ASP A 273 16.86 19.28 18.41
C ASP A 273 15.85 18.12 18.35
N GLY A 274 15.03 17.99 19.38
CA GLY A 274 14.20 16.81 19.58
C GLY A 274 13.14 16.96 20.67
N GLY A 275 12.49 15.86 21.02
CA GLY A 275 11.43 15.83 22.03
C GLY A 275 10.07 16.33 21.55
N PHE A 276 9.93 16.59 20.25
CA PHE A 276 8.71 17.09 19.62
C PHE A 276 7.78 15.98 19.10
N LEU A 277 8.19 14.72 19.12
CA LEU A 277 7.38 13.55 18.73
C LEU A 277 6.80 12.88 19.98
N PRO A 278 5.46 12.80 20.13
CA PRO A 278 4.86 12.16 21.30
C PRO A 278 5.19 10.66 21.36
N SER A 279 5.40 10.14 22.57
CA SER A 279 5.52 8.69 22.80
C SER A 279 4.26 7.91 22.42
N ALA A 280 3.11 8.60 22.30
CA ALA A 280 1.88 8.03 21.75
C ALA A 280 2.07 7.49 20.33
N ALA A 281 3.07 7.95 19.57
CA ALA A 281 3.47 7.39 18.28
C ALA A 281 3.72 5.87 18.33
N LEU A 282 4.17 5.35 19.49
CA LEU A 282 4.39 3.91 19.70
C LEU A 282 3.08 3.12 19.94
N GLY A 283 1.97 3.82 20.18
CA GLY A 283 0.67 3.23 20.44
C GLY A 283 -0.12 2.91 19.17
N TRP A 284 -1.15 2.08 19.31
CA TRP A 284 -2.07 1.71 18.23
C TRP A 284 -3.12 2.78 17.91
N GLY A 285 -3.22 3.84 18.74
CA GLY A 285 -4.33 4.80 18.70
C GLY A 285 -4.06 6.13 17.99
N THR A 286 -2.88 6.35 17.40
CA THR A 286 -2.51 7.66 16.83
C THR A 286 -3.29 8.08 15.60
N THR A 287 -3.93 7.14 14.90
CA THR A 287 -4.83 7.46 13.77
C THR A 287 -6.16 8.07 14.24
N CYS A 288 -6.60 7.81 15.47
CA CYS A 288 -7.95 8.19 15.93
C CYS A 288 -8.06 9.66 16.42
N LEU A 289 -6.93 10.29 16.76
CA LEU A 289 -6.92 11.65 17.33
C LEU A 289 -6.96 12.78 16.29
N LEU A 290 -6.50 12.55 15.06
CA LEU A 290 -6.58 13.54 13.97
C LEU A 290 -8.03 13.80 13.52
N TYR A 291 -8.92 12.81 13.65
CA TYR A 291 -10.33 12.94 13.25
C TYR A 291 -11.17 13.74 14.27
N THR A 292 -10.79 13.69 15.54
CA THR A 292 -11.51 14.39 16.62
C THR A 292 -11.07 15.83 16.81
N SER A 293 -9.89 16.24 16.34
CA SER A 293 -9.43 17.64 16.43
C SER A 293 -9.87 18.52 15.25
N LEU A 294 -10.30 17.94 14.13
CA LEU A 294 -10.79 18.68 12.95
C LEU A 294 -12.30 18.98 13.00
N SER A 295 -12.99 18.54 14.05
CA SER A 295 -14.43 18.74 14.26
C SER A 295 -14.76 19.72 15.41
N GLY A 296 -13.78 20.53 15.83
CA GLY A 296 -13.92 21.58 16.85
C GLY A 296 -13.85 22.99 16.29
#